data_AF-A0A518DY01-F1
#
_entry.id   AF-A0A518DY01-F1
#
_cell.length_a   1.000
_cell.length_b   1.000
_cell.length_c   1.000
_cell.angle_alpha   90.00
_cell.angle_beta   90.00
_cell.angle_gamma   90.00
#
_symmetry.space_group_name_H-M   'P 1'
#
loop_
_entity.id
_entity.type
_entity.pdbx_description
1 polymer ?
#
loop_
_entity_poly.entity_id
_entity_poly.type
_entity_poly.pdbx_seq_one_letter_code
_entity_poly.pdbx_strand_id
1 'polypeptide(L)'
;MLAFILIYGTRGISWTTSTGDFHCPECETQCGYKCKKVRIWFTLYFIPVIPLHSAGEYVHCSTCRSAFDKDILYYNRSQAPGAPAASSYEDPDAYSNPLAPASPMQGYGATGGYTAPPAPSFTPPPAYSAAPSYSPSPYSSTPSPAYNPSPTYAAQDPEAKFQQQFHEGMVRAMVLLCVADGGVTPADRRVMQSMMQRVSGNSFDQAIQKWVQHLTSATPADYVTYLKRVAPHLQAKHRVILVSGLWETSNATTLSAGKRQMLTQTPPALGMSNDEFKAIIARKS
;
A
#
# COMPACT_ATOMS: atom_id res chain seq x y z
N MET A 1 14.90 -37.23 35.59
CA MET A 1 14.02 -36.17 35.07
C MET A 1 14.26 -36.08 33.57
N LEU A 2 13.27 -36.41 32.74
CA LEU A 2 13.38 -36.23 31.29
C LEU A 2 13.25 -34.73 31.00
N ALA A 3 14.31 -34.12 30.48
CA ALA A 3 14.25 -32.77 29.97
C ALA A 3 13.63 -32.80 28.56
N PHE A 4 12.48 -32.15 28.39
CA PHE A 4 11.87 -31.95 27.08
C PHE A 4 12.53 -30.74 26.41
N ILE A 5 13.21 -30.96 25.29
CA ILE A 5 13.79 -29.89 24.47
C ILE A 5 12.71 -29.36 23.53
N LEU A 6 12.21 -28.15 23.79
CA LEU A 6 11.28 -27.46 22.90
C LEU A 6 12.04 -26.78 21.76
N ILE A 7 11.82 -27.24 20.52
CA ILE A 7 12.34 -26.58 19.30
C ILE A 7 11.23 -25.71 18.72
N TYR A 8 11.45 -24.40 18.61
CA TYR A 8 10.47 -23.45 18.07
C TYR A 8 11.09 -22.46 17.06
N GLY A 9 10.26 -21.89 16.19
CA GLY A 9 10.68 -20.92 15.18
C GLY A 9 9.50 -20.24 14.47
N THR A 10 9.78 -19.56 13.35
CA THR A 10 8.75 -18.97 12.47
C THR A 10 8.99 -19.36 11.02
N ARG A 11 7.91 -19.54 10.25
CA ARG A 11 7.98 -19.89 8.82
C ARG A 11 6.94 -19.11 8.03
N GLY A 12 7.38 -18.50 6.92
CA GLY A 12 6.48 -17.90 5.94
C GLY A 12 5.89 -18.95 5.03
N ILE A 13 4.56 -19.01 4.95
CA ILE A 13 3.83 -19.84 3.99
C ILE A 13 3.12 -18.90 3.03
N SER A 14 3.32 -19.10 1.73
CA SER A 14 2.69 -18.30 0.70
C SER A 14 1.68 -19.12 -0.10
N TRP A 15 0.58 -18.48 -0.47
CA TRP A 15 -0.49 -19.08 -1.27
C TRP A 15 -0.82 -18.16 -2.44
N THR A 16 -1.11 -18.73 -3.60
CA THR A 16 -1.55 -17.94 -4.75
C THR A 16 -3.02 -17.58 -4.57
N THR A 17 -3.34 -16.30 -4.49
CA THR A 17 -4.70 -15.78 -4.31
C THR A 17 -5.38 -15.50 -5.65
N SER A 18 -4.63 -15.03 -6.65
CA SER A 18 -5.16 -14.76 -7.99
C SER A 18 -4.09 -14.91 -9.07
N THR A 19 -4.55 -15.08 -10.30
CA THR A 19 -3.72 -15.12 -11.51
C THR A 19 -4.41 -14.33 -12.61
N GLY A 20 -3.65 -13.81 -13.56
CA GLY A 20 -4.16 -13.08 -14.71
C GLY A 20 -2.99 -12.51 -15.51
N ASP A 21 -3.26 -11.50 -16.34
CA ASP A 21 -2.23 -10.81 -17.10
C ASP A 21 -2.05 -9.38 -16.60
N PHE A 22 -0.82 -8.88 -16.68
CA PHE A 22 -0.46 -7.50 -16.35
C PHE A 22 0.67 -7.02 -17.25
N HIS A 23 0.87 -5.71 -17.32
CA HIS A 23 2.03 -5.15 -18.00
C HIS A 23 3.24 -5.17 -17.06
N CYS A 24 4.22 -6.04 -17.35
CA CYS A 24 5.41 -6.18 -16.51
C CYS A 24 6.42 -5.08 -16.85
N PRO A 25 6.84 -4.24 -15.90
CA PRO A 25 7.83 -3.18 -16.17
C PRO A 25 9.22 -3.74 -16.50
N GLU A 26 9.54 -4.95 -16.05
CA GLU A 26 10.83 -5.62 -16.32
C GLU A 26 10.86 -6.30 -17.70
N CYS A 27 9.71 -6.78 -18.18
CA CYS A 27 9.61 -7.42 -19.50
C CYS A 27 9.15 -6.44 -20.59
N GLU A 28 8.67 -5.27 -20.20
CA GLU A 28 8.04 -4.26 -21.06
C GLU A 28 6.90 -4.80 -21.94
N THR A 29 6.25 -5.87 -21.52
CA THR A 29 5.19 -6.52 -22.28
C THR A 29 4.11 -7.10 -21.37
N GLN A 30 2.98 -7.52 -21.95
CA GLN A 30 1.95 -8.26 -21.22
C GLN A 30 2.47 -9.63 -20.83
N CYS A 31 2.39 -9.95 -19.54
CA CYS A 31 2.82 -11.21 -18.97
C CYS A 31 1.78 -11.74 -17.99
N GLY A 32 1.71 -13.06 -17.86
CA GLY A 32 0.92 -13.69 -16.81
C GLY A 32 1.52 -13.44 -15.43
N TYR A 33 0.70 -13.22 -14.41
CA TYR A 33 1.11 -13.06 -13.02
C TYR A 33 0.47 -14.07 -12.07
N LYS A 34 1.11 -14.25 -10.91
CA LYS A 34 0.59 -14.94 -9.74
C LYS A 34 0.63 -14.01 -8.54
N CYS A 35 -0.54 -13.60 -8.04
CA CYS A 35 -0.63 -12.83 -6.80
C CYS A 35 -0.48 -13.79 -5.62
N LYS A 36 0.56 -13.61 -4.81
CA LYS A 36 0.88 -14.45 -3.66
C LYS A 36 0.61 -13.70 -2.38
N LYS A 37 -0.15 -14.33 -1.48
CA LYS A 37 -0.35 -13.88 -0.10
C LYS A 37 0.56 -14.66 0.82
N VAL A 38 1.36 -13.95 1.62
CA VAL A 38 2.29 -14.55 2.57
C VAL A 38 1.74 -14.42 3.98
N ARG A 39 1.83 -15.50 4.76
CA ARG A 39 1.48 -15.51 6.18
C ARG A 39 2.60 -16.17 6.99
N ILE A 40 2.99 -15.54 8.09
CA ILE A 40 3.97 -16.10 9.02
C ILE A 40 3.25 -17.00 10.02
N TRP A 41 3.78 -18.20 10.21
CA TRP A 41 3.32 -19.19 11.16
C TRP A 41 4.39 -19.42 12.23
N PHE A 42 3.96 -19.55 13.48
CA PHE A 42 4.79 -20.08 14.55
C PHE A 42 4.96 -21.58 14.33
N THR A 43 6.22 -22.03 14.35
CA THR A 43 6.55 -23.44 14.20
C THR A 43 6.98 -24.02 15.54
N LEU A 44 6.44 -25.18 15.88
CA LEU A 44 6.90 -26.01 16.99
C LEU A 44 7.33 -27.35 16.41
N TYR A 45 8.56 -27.78 16.70
CA TYR A 45 9.19 -28.93 16.05
C TYR A 45 9.07 -28.88 14.52
N PHE A 46 9.28 -27.69 13.94
CA PHE A 46 9.17 -27.41 12.49
C PHE A 46 7.76 -27.55 11.89
N ILE A 47 6.73 -27.86 12.69
CA ILE A 47 5.33 -27.91 12.27
C ILE A 47 4.70 -26.52 12.47
N PRO A 48 4.18 -25.85 11.42
CA PRO A 48 3.48 -24.57 11.55
C PRO A 48 2.13 -24.78 12.26
N VAL A 49 2.05 -24.38 13.53
CA VAL A 49 0.90 -24.66 14.41
C VAL A 49 -0.01 -23.46 14.62
N ILE A 50 0.55 -22.24 14.72
CA ILE A 50 -0.23 -21.04 15.03
C ILE A 50 0.05 -19.97 13.95
N PRO A 51 -0.96 -19.49 13.21
CA PRO A 51 -0.78 -18.40 12.27
C PRO A 51 -0.57 -17.10 13.04
N LEU A 52 0.60 -16.46 12.90
CA LEU A 52 0.96 -15.25 13.63
C LEU A 52 0.37 -14.00 12.96
N HIS A 53 0.84 -13.66 11.77
CA HIS A 53 0.39 -12.47 11.04
C HIS A 53 0.54 -12.63 9.53
N SER A 54 -0.20 -11.84 8.76
CA SER A 54 -0.01 -11.74 7.30
C SER A 54 1.23 -10.88 7.02
N ALA A 55 2.11 -11.35 6.15
CA ALA A 55 3.33 -10.63 5.74
C ALA A 55 3.13 -9.79 4.47
N GLY A 56 1.98 -9.92 3.79
CA GLY A 56 1.60 -9.09 2.66
C GLY A 56 1.10 -9.88 1.46
N GLU A 57 0.74 -9.16 0.41
CA GLU A 57 0.40 -9.68 -0.91
C GLU A 57 1.33 -9.06 -1.95
N TYR A 58 1.84 -9.85 -2.88
CA TYR A 58 2.70 -9.37 -3.95
C TYR A 58 2.37 -10.08 -5.27
N VAL A 59 2.65 -9.41 -6.37
CA VAL A 59 2.44 -9.91 -7.73
C VAL A 59 3.75 -10.49 -8.24
N HIS A 60 3.73 -11.74 -8.65
CA HIS A 60 4.89 -12.42 -9.21
C HIS A 60 4.72 -12.60 -10.71
N CYS A 61 5.64 -12.07 -11.51
CA CYS A 61 5.63 -12.28 -12.96
C CYS A 61 5.98 -13.73 -13.28
N SER A 62 5.21 -14.38 -14.16
CA SER A 62 5.46 -15.77 -14.58
C SER A 62 6.63 -15.88 -15.56
N THR A 63 7.04 -14.78 -16.19
CA THR A 63 8.11 -14.73 -17.19
C THR A 63 9.46 -14.41 -16.56
N CYS A 64 9.64 -13.19 -16.01
CA CYS A 64 10.93 -12.76 -15.43
C CYS A 64 11.14 -13.18 -13.97
N ARG A 65 10.09 -13.67 -13.28
CA ARG A 65 10.10 -14.02 -11.84
C ARG A 65 10.32 -12.85 -10.88
N SER A 66 10.26 -11.60 -11.35
CA SER A 66 10.27 -10.43 -10.48
C SER A 66 9.00 -10.36 -9.61
N ALA A 67 9.14 -9.79 -8.41
CA ALA A 67 8.04 -9.55 -7.48
C ALA A 67 7.74 -8.05 -7.41
N PHE A 68 6.47 -7.70 -7.47
CA PHE A 68 5.96 -6.33 -7.52
C PHE A 68 4.86 -6.12 -6.48
N ASP A 69 4.65 -4.88 -6.05
CA ASP A 69 3.47 -4.52 -5.26
C ASP A 69 2.19 -4.72 -6.07
N LYS A 70 1.08 -4.97 -5.36
CA LYS A 70 -0.22 -5.27 -5.99
C LYS A 70 -0.74 -4.13 -6.86
N ASP A 71 -0.32 -2.91 -6.59
CA ASP A 71 -0.71 -1.71 -7.33
C ASP A 71 -0.22 -1.74 -8.79
N ILE A 72 0.78 -2.57 -9.11
CA ILE A 72 1.25 -2.75 -10.50
C ILE A 72 0.16 -3.32 -11.42
N LEU A 73 -0.86 -3.98 -10.88
CA LEU A 73 -2.00 -4.48 -11.66
C LEU A 73 -2.85 -3.36 -12.24
N TYR A 74 -2.78 -2.17 -11.65
CA TYR A 74 -3.47 -0.96 -12.12
C TYR A 74 -2.53 -0.04 -12.92
N TYR A 75 -1.26 -0.38 -13.04
CA TYR A 75 -0.29 0.42 -13.77
C TYR A 75 -0.58 0.38 -15.27
N ASN A 76 -0.99 1.51 -15.82
CA ASN A 76 -1.06 1.73 -17.26
C ASN A 76 0.09 2.65 -17.67
N ARG A 77 1.00 2.15 -18.52
CA ARG A 77 2.18 2.90 -19.01
C ARG A 77 1.79 4.25 -19.64
N SER A 78 0.57 4.35 -20.21
CA SER A 78 0.05 5.59 -20.81
C SER A 78 -0.21 6.74 -19.81
N GLN A 79 -0.20 6.47 -18.49
CA GLN A 79 -0.48 7.46 -17.45
C GLN A 79 0.76 7.83 -16.62
N ALA A 80 1.97 7.41 -17.03
CA ALA A 80 3.19 7.77 -16.33
C ALA A 80 3.52 9.26 -16.53
N PRO A 81 3.73 10.06 -15.45
CA PRO A 81 4.24 11.41 -15.59
C PRO A 81 5.66 11.34 -16.14
N GLY A 82 5.82 11.60 -17.43
CA GLY A 82 7.10 11.53 -18.14
C GLY A 82 7.17 10.53 -19.31
N ALA A 83 6.07 9.85 -19.68
CA ALA A 83 6.04 9.14 -20.96
C ALA A 83 6.12 10.18 -22.12
N PRO A 84 7.03 10.04 -23.09
CA PRO A 84 6.99 10.88 -24.28
C PRO A 84 5.63 10.65 -24.97
N ALA A 85 4.87 11.72 -25.14
CA ALA A 85 3.67 11.71 -25.95
C ALA A 85 4.05 11.08 -27.30
N ALA A 86 3.40 9.96 -27.64
CA ALA A 86 3.48 9.43 -28.99
C ALA A 86 3.06 10.56 -29.93
N SER A 87 4.02 11.06 -30.71
CA SER A 87 3.81 12.14 -31.64
C SER A 87 2.83 11.70 -32.72
N SER A 88 1.58 12.14 -32.64
CA SER A 88 0.75 12.34 -33.82
C SER A 88 1.29 13.58 -34.54
N TYR A 89 2.27 13.38 -35.43
CA TYR A 89 2.57 14.37 -36.46
C TYR A 89 1.41 14.30 -37.46
N GLU A 90 0.45 15.22 -37.30
CA GLU A 90 -0.47 15.58 -38.38
C GLU A 90 0.31 16.48 -39.35
N ASP A 91 0.56 15.95 -40.55
CA ASP A 91 1.20 16.65 -41.66
C ASP A 91 0.22 17.70 -42.24
N PRO A 92 0.51 19.02 -42.18
CA PRO A 92 -0.47 20.04 -42.54
C PRO A 92 -0.62 20.34 -44.05
N ASP A 93 0.17 19.75 -44.96
CA ASP A 93 0.33 20.32 -46.31
C ASP A 93 -0.16 19.45 -47.50
N ALA A 94 -1.07 18.49 -47.27
CA ALA A 94 -1.64 17.67 -48.35
C ALA A 94 -3.09 18.05 -48.72
N TYR A 95 -3.34 19.31 -49.12
CA TYR A 95 -4.54 19.65 -49.90
C TYR A 95 -4.21 20.54 -51.11
N SER A 96 -4.18 19.93 -52.28
CA SER A 96 -4.52 20.58 -53.56
C SER A 96 -4.76 19.53 -54.65
N ASN A 97 -6.02 19.12 -54.86
CA ASN A 97 -6.75 19.37 -56.10
C ASN A 97 -8.16 18.70 -56.12
N PRO A 98 -9.09 19.18 -56.95
CA PRO A 98 -10.51 19.24 -56.61
C PRO A 98 -11.44 18.47 -57.58
N LEU A 99 -12.70 18.37 -57.17
CA LEU A 99 -13.93 18.26 -57.98
C LEU A 99 -14.10 17.05 -58.92
N ALA A 100 -15.07 16.18 -58.57
CA ALA A 100 -16.18 15.84 -59.46
C ALA A 100 -17.40 15.30 -58.67
N PRO A 101 -18.64 15.48 -59.17
CA PRO A 101 -19.82 15.72 -58.33
C PRO A 101 -20.77 14.52 -58.13
N ALA A 102 -21.76 14.79 -57.28
CA ALA A 102 -22.83 13.94 -56.74
C ALA A 102 -23.66 13.14 -57.76
N SER A 103 -24.25 12.05 -57.28
CA SER A 103 -25.50 11.48 -57.80
C SER A 103 -26.41 11.06 -56.62
N PRO A 104 -27.74 11.30 -56.70
CA PRO A 104 -28.65 11.15 -55.57
C PRO A 104 -29.43 9.81 -55.54
N MET A 105 -30.09 9.62 -54.39
CA MET A 105 -30.87 8.49 -53.88
C MET A 105 -31.87 7.81 -54.83
N GLN A 106 -32.10 6.51 -54.58
CA GLN A 106 -33.36 5.74 -54.69
C GLN A 106 -33.07 4.37 -54.04
N GLY A 107 -33.79 3.80 -53.07
CA GLY A 107 -35.23 3.73 -52.81
C GLY A 107 -35.62 2.24 -52.75
N TYR A 108 -36.57 1.86 -51.88
CA TYR A 108 -37.38 0.61 -51.85
C TYR A 108 -36.62 -0.73 -51.69
N GLY A 109 -36.98 -1.66 -50.80
CA GLY A 109 -38.31 -2.19 -50.52
C GLY A 109 -38.25 -3.70 -50.75
N ALA A 110 -38.58 -4.49 -49.72
CA ALA A 110 -38.38 -5.93 -49.66
C ALA A 110 -39.15 -6.75 -50.71
N THR A 111 -38.53 -7.80 -51.29
CA THR A 111 -39.15 -9.10 -51.60
C THR A 111 -38.08 -10.17 -51.94
N GLY A 112 -38.24 -11.37 -51.38
CA GLY A 112 -37.97 -12.64 -52.09
C GLY A 112 -36.55 -13.24 -52.10
N GLY A 113 -36.40 -14.39 -51.45
CA GLY A 113 -35.51 -15.48 -51.90
C GLY A 113 -34.18 -15.64 -51.16
N TYR A 114 -34.15 -16.45 -50.10
CA TYR A 114 -32.88 -16.98 -49.58
C TYR A 114 -32.40 -18.12 -50.47
N THR A 115 -31.44 -17.87 -51.35
CA THR A 115 -30.50 -18.90 -51.82
C THR A 115 -29.18 -18.71 -51.10
N ALA A 116 -28.72 -19.75 -50.42
CA ALA A 116 -27.45 -19.74 -49.72
C ALA A 116 -26.29 -19.59 -50.73
N PRO A 117 -25.32 -18.68 -50.51
CA PRO A 117 -24.13 -18.62 -51.33
C PRO A 117 -23.22 -19.84 -51.08
N PRO A 118 -22.52 -20.38 -52.09
CA PRO A 118 -21.57 -21.47 -51.91
C PRO A 118 -20.39 -21.02 -51.04
N ALA A 119 -19.90 -21.95 -50.21
CA ALA A 119 -18.78 -21.72 -49.30
C ALA A 119 -17.51 -21.26 -50.05
N PRO A 120 -16.75 -20.29 -49.53
CA PRO A 120 -15.49 -19.88 -50.15
C PRO A 120 -14.44 -20.99 -50.05
N SER A 121 -13.78 -21.26 -51.17
CA SER A 121 -12.61 -22.14 -51.25
C SER A 121 -11.41 -21.49 -50.55
N PHE A 122 -10.90 -22.13 -49.50
CA PHE A 122 -9.65 -21.75 -48.85
C PHE A 122 -8.46 -22.19 -49.70
N THR A 123 -7.66 -21.23 -50.16
CA THR A 123 -6.28 -21.50 -50.59
C THR A 123 -5.34 -21.22 -49.41
N PRO A 124 -4.44 -22.15 -49.05
CA PRO A 124 -3.44 -21.90 -48.02
C PRO A 124 -2.39 -20.88 -48.52
N PRO A 125 -1.82 -20.05 -47.63
CA PRO A 125 -0.75 -19.14 -48.00
C PRO A 125 0.52 -19.92 -48.39
N PRO A 126 1.36 -19.38 -49.30
CA PRO A 126 2.59 -20.03 -49.72
C PRO A 126 3.57 -20.21 -48.55
N ALA A 127 4.31 -21.32 -48.60
CA ALA A 127 5.32 -21.67 -47.61
C ALA A 127 6.36 -20.54 -47.46
N TYR A 128 6.66 -20.22 -46.20
CA TYR A 128 7.65 -19.23 -45.80
C TYR A 128 9.04 -19.58 -46.37
N SER A 129 9.60 -18.67 -47.17
CA SER A 129 11.01 -18.70 -47.56
C SER A 129 11.89 -18.46 -46.33
N ALA A 130 13.00 -19.20 -46.24
CA ALA A 130 13.94 -19.12 -45.12
C ALA A 130 14.45 -17.70 -44.87
N ALA A 131 14.50 -17.30 -43.59
CA ALA A 131 15.00 -16.01 -43.16
C ALA A 131 16.50 -15.82 -43.49
N PRO A 132 16.95 -14.59 -43.84
CA PRO A 132 18.36 -14.33 -44.09
C PRO A 132 19.20 -14.46 -42.81
N SER A 133 20.39 -15.05 -42.97
CA SER A 133 21.39 -15.21 -41.90
C SER A 133 21.90 -13.85 -41.43
N TYR A 134 21.62 -13.50 -40.19
CA TYR A 134 22.17 -12.32 -39.52
C TYR A 134 23.62 -12.62 -39.09
N SER A 135 24.59 -11.83 -39.57
CA SER A 135 25.94 -11.84 -39.02
C SER A 135 25.94 -11.16 -37.65
N PRO A 136 26.57 -11.74 -36.61
CA PRO A 136 26.68 -11.10 -35.31
C PRO A 136 27.64 -9.90 -35.39
N SER A 137 27.17 -8.74 -34.94
CA SER A 137 27.98 -7.55 -34.71
C SER A 137 28.99 -7.80 -33.57
N PRO A 138 30.24 -7.28 -33.66
CA PRO A 138 31.22 -7.44 -32.59
C PRO A 138 30.79 -6.60 -31.37
N TYR A 139 30.30 -7.27 -30.33
CA TYR A 139 30.04 -6.62 -29.05
C TYR A 139 31.36 -6.21 -28.39
N SER A 140 31.61 -4.90 -28.35
CA SER A 140 32.60 -4.29 -27.46
C SER A 140 32.23 -4.64 -26.01
N SER A 141 33.11 -5.38 -25.35
CA SER A 141 32.98 -5.75 -23.94
C SER A 141 33.34 -4.56 -23.05
N THR A 142 32.43 -3.60 -22.90
CA THR A 142 32.49 -2.71 -21.74
C THR A 142 31.87 -3.44 -20.55
N PRO A 143 32.61 -3.67 -19.45
CA PRO A 143 32.00 -4.22 -18.25
C PRO A 143 30.91 -3.26 -17.77
N SER A 144 29.70 -3.79 -17.58
CA SER A 144 28.61 -3.04 -16.96
C SER A 144 29.11 -2.44 -15.64
N PRO A 145 28.77 -1.17 -15.32
CA PRO A 145 29.08 -0.62 -14.01
C PRO A 145 28.54 -1.58 -12.96
N ALA A 146 29.40 -1.96 -12.00
CA ALA A 146 29.01 -2.83 -10.90
C ALA A 146 27.71 -2.28 -10.31
N TYR A 147 26.67 -3.10 -10.33
CA TYR A 147 25.38 -2.79 -9.73
C TYR A 147 25.63 -2.42 -8.27
N ASN A 148 25.60 -1.12 -7.99
CA ASN A 148 25.64 -0.59 -6.64
C ASN A 148 24.18 -0.24 -6.32
N PRO A 149 23.47 -1.09 -5.55
CA PRO A 149 22.09 -0.78 -5.23
C PRO A 149 22.05 0.56 -4.49
N SER A 150 21.25 1.50 -5.00
CA SER A 150 20.89 2.71 -4.27
C SER A 150 20.46 2.32 -2.85
N PRO A 151 20.83 3.08 -1.79
CA PRO A 151 20.64 2.70 -0.38
C PRO A 151 19.17 2.58 0.07
N THR A 152 18.21 2.62 -0.86
CA THR A 152 16.77 2.63 -0.62
C THR A 152 16.08 1.27 -0.70
N TYR A 153 16.81 0.16 -0.93
CA TYR A 153 16.27 -1.21 -0.87
C TYR A 153 16.98 -2.11 0.14
N ALA A 154 17.39 -1.58 1.29
CA ALA A 154 17.42 -2.43 2.47
C ALA A 154 15.98 -2.91 2.70
N ALA A 155 15.75 -4.22 2.68
CA ALA A 155 14.46 -4.80 3.04
C ALA A 155 14.02 -4.22 4.38
N GLN A 156 13.10 -3.25 4.35
CA GLN A 156 12.58 -2.64 5.56
C GLN A 156 11.85 -3.75 6.31
N ASP A 157 12.36 -4.09 7.48
CA ASP A 157 11.79 -5.10 8.37
C ASP A 157 10.27 -4.85 8.51
N PRO A 158 9.41 -5.80 8.08
CA PRO A 158 7.96 -5.67 8.19
C PRO A 158 7.50 -5.38 9.62
N GLU A 159 8.24 -5.88 10.62
CA GLU A 159 7.98 -5.57 12.03
C GLU A 159 8.28 -4.09 12.32
N ALA A 160 9.42 -3.57 11.85
CA ALA A 160 9.75 -2.16 12.01
C ALA A 160 8.70 -1.23 11.36
N LYS A 161 8.18 -1.58 10.17
CA LYS A 161 7.08 -0.85 9.53
C LYS A 161 5.80 -0.87 10.36
N PHE A 162 5.42 -2.04 10.85
CA PHE A 162 4.23 -2.18 11.69
C PHE A 162 4.37 -1.37 12.98
N GLN A 163 5.52 -1.48 13.66
CA GLN A 163 5.83 -0.73 14.88
C GLN A 163 5.78 0.78 14.61
N GLN A 164 6.30 1.24 13.47
CA GLN A 164 6.23 2.66 13.10
C GLN A 164 4.79 3.14 12.85
N GLN A 165 3.97 2.38 12.12
CA GLN A 165 2.55 2.71 11.90
C GLN A 165 1.76 2.70 13.21
N PHE A 166 2.08 1.76 14.09
CA PHE A 166 1.50 1.66 15.42
C PHE A 166 1.83 2.90 16.27
N HIS A 167 3.11 3.29 16.33
CA HIS A 167 3.59 4.49 17.02
C HIS A 167 2.96 5.77 16.43
N GLU A 168 2.85 5.87 15.10
CA GLU A 168 2.17 6.99 14.43
C GLU A 168 0.69 7.06 14.83
N GLY A 169 0.03 5.92 15.05
CA GLY A 169 -1.33 5.87 15.57
C GLY A 169 -1.46 6.45 16.99
N MET A 170 -0.49 6.17 17.87
CA MET A 170 -0.48 6.77 19.21
C MET A 170 -0.23 8.27 19.17
N VAL A 171 0.68 8.73 18.31
CA VAL A 171 0.89 10.17 18.04
C VAL A 171 -0.40 10.83 17.58
N ARG A 172 -1.12 10.20 16.65
CA ARG A 172 -2.40 10.72 16.14
C ARG A 172 -3.44 10.86 17.27
N ALA A 173 -3.52 9.90 18.19
CA ALA A 173 -4.44 9.99 19.33
C ALA A 173 -4.11 11.20 20.24
N MET A 174 -2.82 11.40 20.55
CA MET A 174 -2.37 12.53 21.36
C MET A 174 -2.59 13.88 20.67
N VAL A 175 -2.36 13.96 19.36
CA VAL A 175 -2.66 15.16 18.57
C VAL A 175 -4.16 15.41 18.50
N LEU A 176 -4.99 14.40 18.27
CA LEU A 176 -6.45 14.53 18.28
C LEU A 176 -6.95 15.08 19.62
N LEU A 177 -6.43 14.59 20.75
CA LEU A 177 -6.77 15.09 22.08
C LEU A 177 -6.50 16.59 22.21
N CYS A 178 -5.38 17.07 21.67
CA CYS A 178 -5.02 18.49 21.76
C CYS A 178 -5.81 19.35 20.78
N VAL A 179 -5.91 18.93 19.51
CA VAL A 179 -6.58 19.72 18.49
C VAL A 179 -8.09 19.84 18.77
N ALA A 180 -8.71 18.76 19.24
CA ALA A 180 -10.10 18.79 19.70
C ALA A 180 -10.35 19.71 20.91
N ASP A 181 -9.29 20.13 21.62
CA ASP A 181 -9.35 21.02 22.78
C ASP A 181 -8.90 22.47 22.48
N GLY A 182 -8.50 22.78 21.24
CA GLY A 182 -8.05 24.12 20.86
C GLY A 182 -6.64 24.19 20.27
N GLY A 183 -6.00 23.05 20.00
CA GLY A 183 -4.72 22.98 19.28
C GLY A 183 -3.59 22.35 20.10
N VAL A 184 -2.47 22.07 19.43
CA VAL A 184 -1.26 21.53 20.07
C VAL A 184 -0.38 22.68 20.55
N THR A 185 -0.21 22.84 21.86
CA THR A 185 0.73 23.81 22.42
C THR A 185 2.19 23.33 22.34
N PRO A 186 3.18 24.22 22.48
CA PRO A 186 4.59 23.82 22.54
C PRO A 186 4.89 22.84 23.70
N ALA A 187 4.19 22.97 24.83
CA ALA A 187 4.34 22.08 25.98
C ALA A 187 3.79 20.68 25.66
N ASP A 188 2.60 20.59 25.07
CA ASP A 188 2.02 19.31 24.63
C ASP A 188 2.96 18.60 23.64
N ARG A 189 3.54 19.36 22.70
CA ARG A 189 4.51 18.84 21.72
C ARG A 189 5.74 18.22 22.38
N ARG A 190 6.34 18.90 23.38
CA ARG A 190 7.51 18.39 24.12
C ARG A 190 7.20 17.09 24.85
N VAL A 191 6.00 16.99 25.43
CA VAL A 191 5.55 15.74 26.08
C VAL A 191 5.39 14.62 25.07
N MET A 192 4.71 14.85 23.94
CA MET A 192 4.58 13.86 22.87
C MET A 192 5.94 13.39 22.35
N GLN A 193 6.87 14.32 22.11
CA GLN A 193 8.24 14.02 21.66
C GLN A 193 9.00 13.16 22.68
N SER A 194 9.05 13.59 23.94
CA SER A 194 9.80 12.88 24.99
C SER A 194 9.19 11.52 25.30
N MET A 195 7.86 11.40 25.30
CA MET A 195 7.18 10.12 25.48
C MET A 195 7.46 9.16 24.33
N MET A 196 7.33 9.61 23.08
CA MET A 196 7.58 8.76 21.91
C MET A 196 9.06 8.36 21.79
N GLN A 197 9.98 9.25 22.15
CA GLN A 197 11.41 8.94 22.20
C GLN A 197 11.70 7.84 23.24
N ARG A 198 11.08 7.88 24.43
CA ARG A 198 11.23 6.82 25.44
C ARG A 198 10.63 5.49 25.03
N VAL A 199 9.48 5.52 24.35
CA VAL A 199 8.73 4.30 23.97
C VAL A 199 9.36 3.61 22.77
N SER A 200 9.76 4.38 21.76
CA SER A 200 10.16 3.85 20.45
C SER A 200 11.65 4.00 20.14
N GLY A 201 12.39 4.80 20.91
CA GLY A 201 13.77 5.18 20.62
C GLY A 201 13.94 6.15 19.45
N ASN A 202 12.86 6.56 18.79
CA ASN A 202 12.89 7.37 17.57
C ASN A 202 12.13 8.70 17.75
N SER A 203 12.53 9.71 16.97
CA SER A 203 11.78 10.97 16.88
C SER A 203 10.54 10.79 15.99
N PHE A 204 9.44 11.41 16.41
CA PHE A 204 8.16 11.44 15.69
C PHE A 204 7.75 12.86 15.30
N ASP A 205 8.69 13.79 15.21
CA ASP A 205 8.42 15.21 14.92
C ASP A 205 7.62 15.42 13.64
N GLN A 206 8.02 14.72 12.57
CA GLN A 206 7.33 14.76 11.28
C GLN A 206 5.90 14.23 11.38
N ALA A 207 5.67 13.15 12.15
CA ALA A 207 4.34 12.60 12.36
C ALA A 207 3.45 13.56 13.16
N ILE A 208 3.99 14.18 14.22
CA ILE A 208 3.27 15.20 15.00
C ILE A 208 2.88 16.37 14.09
N GLN A 209 3.83 16.90 13.30
CA GLN A 209 3.56 18.01 12.39
C GLN A 209 2.53 17.64 11.32
N LYS A 210 2.67 16.47 10.69
CA LYS A 210 1.71 15.92 9.73
C LYS A 210 0.30 15.92 10.32
N TRP A 211 0.10 15.31 11.49
CA TRP A 211 -1.23 15.22 12.07
C TRP A 211 -1.79 16.56 12.54
N VAL A 212 -0.94 17.47 13.04
CA VAL A 212 -1.37 18.84 13.38
C VAL A 212 -1.93 19.56 12.16
N GLN A 213 -1.31 19.40 10.98
CA GLN A 213 -1.77 20.00 9.73
C GLN A 213 -3.05 19.36 9.19
N HIS A 214 -3.23 18.05 9.39
CA HIS A 214 -4.39 17.31 8.87
C HIS A 214 -5.64 17.40 9.75
N LEU A 215 -5.50 17.70 11.05
CA LEU A 215 -6.57 17.58 12.04
C LEU A 215 -7.13 18.92 12.51
N THR A 216 -6.90 20.01 11.78
CA THR A 216 -7.15 21.41 12.20
C THR A 216 -8.57 21.71 12.70
N SER A 217 -9.57 20.89 12.32
CA SER A 217 -10.97 21.03 12.72
C SER A 217 -11.52 19.80 13.49
N ALA A 218 -10.64 18.99 14.07
CA ALA A 218 -11.04 17.80 14.80
C ALA A 218 -11.90 18.14 16.02
N THR A 219 -12.91 17.33 16.27
CA THR A 219 -13.84 17.48 17.40
C THR A 219 -13.58 16.41 18.47
N PRO A 220 -14.10 16.58 19.69
CA PRO A 220 -14.08 15.53 20.71
C PRO A 220 -14.72 14.21 20.25
N ALA A 221 -15.71 14.27 19.35
CA ALA A 221 -16.32 13.08 18.77
C ALA A 221 -15.36 12.32 17.84
N ASP A 222 -14.52 13.03 17.09
CA ASP A 222 -13.51 12.43 16.22
C ASP A 222 -12.44 11.71 17.03
N TYR A 223 -12.03 12.28 18.17
CA TYR A 223 -11.12 11.65 19.12
C TYR A 223 -11.67 10.30 19.61
N VAL A 224 -12.91 10.27 20.10
CA VAL A 224 -13.55 9.04 20.60
C VAL A 224 -13.73 8.01 19.49
N THR A 225 -14.15 8.47 18.30
CA THR A 225 -14.32 7.61 17.12
C THR A 225 -13.00 6.97 16.72
N TYR A 226 -11.90 7.74 16.77
CA TYR A 226 -10.58 7.22 16.50
C TYR A 226 -10.15 6.17 17.54
N LEU A 227 -10.33 6.44 18.83
CA LEU A 227 -10.01 5.49 19.89
C LEU A 227 -10.76 4.17 19.74
N LYS A 228 -12.08 4.22 19.48
CA LYS A 228 -12.89 3.01 19.24
C LYS A 228 -12.40 2.21 18.03
N ARG A 229 -11.88 2.89 17.01
CA ARG A 229 -11.33 2.24 15.81
C ARG A 229 -10.01 1.54 16.10
N VAL A 230 -9.13 2.14 16.90
CA VAL A 230 -7.82 1.54 17.19
C VAL A 230 -7.87 0.49 18.31
N ALA A 231 -8.81 0.61 19.26
CA ALA A 231 -8.92 -0.25 20.44
C ALA A 231 -8.89 -1.77 20.16
N PRO A 232 -9.55 -2.30 19.12
CA PRO A 232 -9.52 -3.73 18.79
C PRO A 232 -8.12 -4.24 18.42
N HIS A 233 -7.24 -3.35 17.98
CA HIS A 233 -5.87 -3.67 17.56
C HIS A 233 -4.84 -3.45 18.67
N LEU A 234 -5.26 -2.94 19.84
CA LEU A 234 -4.37 -2.67 20.97
C LEU A 234 -4.27 -3.88 21.91
N GLN A 235 -3.06 -4.41 22.05
CA GLN A 235 -2.70 -5.32 23.13
C GLN A 235 -2.69 -4.59 24.49
N ALA A 236 -2.73 -5.33 25.60
CA ALA A 236 -2.73 -4.75 26.94
C ALA A 236 -1.56 -3.77 27.17
N LYS A 237 -0.33 -4.14 26.77
CA LYS A 237 0.84 -3.25 26.86
C LYS A 237 0.68 -1.94 26.08
N HIS A 238 0.04 -2.02 24.92
CA HIS A 238 -0.19 -0.87 24.04
C HIS A 238 -1.23 0.09 24.61
N ARG A 239 -2.27 -0.45 25.26
CA ARG A 239 -3.28 0.36 25.97
C ARG A 239 -2.65 1.17 27.09
N VAL A 240 -1.76 0.56 27.88
CA VAL A 240 -1.02 1.23 28.96
C VAL A 240 -0.18 2.39 28.42
N ILE A 241 0.55 2.17 27.32
CA ILE A 241 1.37 3.22 26.69
C ILE A 241 0.48 4.36 26.19
N LEU A 242 -0.58 4.05 25.44
CA LEU A 242 -1.49 5.06 24.89
C LEU A 242 -2.16 5.88 26.00
N VAL A 243 -2.72 5.22 27.02
CA VAL A 243 -3.34 5.89 28.17
C VAL A 243 -2.33 6.80 28.88
N SER A 244 -1.11 6.31 29.09
CA SER A 244 -0.06 7.13 29.71
C SER A 244 0.27 8.36 28.87
N GLY A 245 0.37 8.21 27.56
CA GLY A 245 0.65 9.31 26.64
C GLY A 245 -0.45 10.36 26.61
N LEU A 246 -1.70 9.91 26.55
CA LEU A 246 -2.88 10.78 26.62
C LEU A 246 -2.92 11.54 27.95
N TRP A 247 -2.66 10.86 29.07
CA TRP A 247 -2.63 11.48 30.40
C TRP A 247 -1.49 12.50 30.55
N GLU A 248 -0.26 12.14 30.19
CA GLU A 248 0.88 13.05 30.24
C GLU A 248 0.65 14.27 29.33
N THR A 249 0.16 14.05 28.10
CA THR A 249 -0.13 15.13 27.15
C THR A 249 -1.25 16.03 27.67
N SER A 250 -2.26 15.47 28.33
CA SER A 250 -3.34 16.27 28.91
C SER A 250 -2.90 17.18 30.05
N ASN A 251 -1.87 16.75 30.80
CA ASN A 251 -1.29 17.48 31.94
C ASN A 251 -0.05 18.30 31.57
N ALA A 252 0.35 18.31 30.31
CA ALA A 252 1.47 19.12 29.83
C ALA A 252 1.21 20.62 30.04
N THR A 253 -0.08 20.99 30.05
CA THR A 253 -0.61 22.33 30.31
C THR A 253 -1.76 22.22 31.31
N THR A 254 -2.29 23.37 31.75
CA THR A 254 -3.47 23.39 32.62
C THR A 254 -4.60 22.59 32.00
N LEU A 255 -5.08 21.58 32.74
CA LEU A 255 -6.09 20.66 32.26
C LEU A 255 -7.44 21.36 32.06
N SER A 256 -7.79 21.58 30.80
CA SER A 256 -9.02 22.25 30.37
C SER A 256 -10.29 21.40 30.63
N ALA A 257 -11.47 22.01 30.49
CA ALA A 257 -12.74 21.27 30.55
C ALA A 257 -12.89 20.26 29.40
N GLY A 258 -12.44 20.61 28.18
CA GLY A 258 -12.53 19.75 27.01
C GLY A 258 -11.65 18.51 27.11
N LYS A 259 -10.35 18.67 27.47
CA LYS A 259 -9.45 17.54 27.79
C LYS A 259 -10.02 16.65 28.88
N ARG A 260 -10.58 17.21 29.97
CA ARG A 260 -11.23 16.41 31.03
C ARG A 260 -12.36 15.55 30.48
N GLN A 261 -13.26 16.14 29.71
CA GLN A 261 -14.38 15.42 29.11
C GLN A 261 -13.87 14.28 28.21
N MET A 262 -12.88 14.53 27.35
CA MET A 262 -12.29 13.50 26.49
C MET A 262 -11.61 12.38 27.28
N LEU A 263 -10.92 12.70 28.38
CA LEU A 263 -10.33 11.69 29.25
C LEU A 263 -11.38 10.82 29.93
N THR A 264 -12.54 11.36 30.34
CA THR A 264 -13.64 10.53 30.87
C THR A 264 -14.21 9.54 29.85
N GLN A 265 -14.11 9.86 28.56
CA GLN A 265 -14.58 9.01 27.46
C GLN A 265 -13.50 8.03 26.95
N THR A 266 -12.25 8.19 27.41
CA THR A 266 -11.11 7.36 26.97
C THR A 266 -11.24 5.90 27.42
N PRO A 267 -11.54 5.58 28.70
CA PRO A 267 -11.67 4.19 29.15
C PRO A 267 -12.74 3.38 28.37
N PRO A 268 -13.99 3.85 28.25
CA PRO A 268 -14.99 3.09 27.50
C PRO A 268 -14.67 3.02 25.99
N ALA A 269 -14.01 4.03 25.42
CA ALA A 269 -13.58 3.99 24.01
C ALA A 269 -12.48 2.95 23.75
N LEU A 270 -11.63 2.68 24.76
CA LEU A 270 -10.58 1.66 24.69
C LEU A 270 -11.05 0.27 25.17
N GLY A 271 -12.31 0.14 25.58
CA GLY A 271 -12.85 -1.10 26.12
C GLY A 271 -12.19 -1.52 27.43
N MET A 272 -11.91 -0.55 28.31
CA MET A 272 -11.39 -0.77 29.67
C MET A 272 -12.26 -0.08 30.73
N SER A 273 -12.16 -0.54 31.98
CA SER A 273 -12.89 0.07 33.09
C SER A 273 -12.22 1.37 33.57
N ASN A 274 -12.99 2.21 34.27
CA ASN A 274 -12.43 3.41 34.90
C ASN A 274 -11.38 3.07 35.97
N ASP A 275 -11.52 1.94 36.65
CA ASP A 275 -10.56 1.51 37.68
C ASP A 275 -9.23 1.06 37.06
N GLU A 276 -9.28 0.33 35.94
CA GLU A 276 -8.09 -0.03 35.17
C GLU A 276 -7.36 1.22 34.67
N PHE A 277 -8.12 2.19 34.14
CA PHE A 277 -7.56 3.48 33.72
C PHE A 277 -6.89 4.24 34.89
N LYS A 278 -7.56 4.34 36.04
CA LYS A 278 -7.01 4.99 37.25
C LYS A 278 -5.74 4.29 37.75
N ALA A 279 -5.71 2.96 37.73
CA ALA A 279 -4.54 2.19 38.14
C ALA A 279 -3.33 2.46 37.23
N ILE A 280 -3.55 2.62 35.91
CA ILE A 280 -2.49 2.95 34.96
C ILE A 280 -1.88 4.32 35.25
N ILE A 281 -2.73 5.35 35.44
CA ILE A 281 -2.23 6.72 35.67
C ILE A 281 -1.58 6.88 37.05
N ALA A 282 -2.07 6.18 38.07
CA ALA A 282 -1.51 6.22 39.43
C ALA A 282 -0.11 5.58 39.53
N ARG A 283 0.24 4.68 38.61
CA ARG A 283 1.57 4.04 38.59
C ARG A 283 2.68 4.95 38.06
N LYS A 284 2.31 6.07 37.43
CA LYS A 284 3.23 7.04 36.81
C LYS A 284 3.36 8.37 37.55
N SER A 285 2.51 8.61 38.56
CA SER A 285 2.57 9.79 39.45
C SER A 285 3.54 9.58 40.59
#